data_AF-A0A151TS19-F1
#
_entry.id   AF-A0A151TS19-F1
#
_cell.length_a   1.000
_cell.length_b   1.000
_cell.length_c   1.000
_cell.angle_alpha   90.00
_cell.angle_beta   90.00
_cell.angle_gamma   90.00
#
_symmetry.space_group_name_H-M   'P 1'
#
loop_
_entity.id
_entity.type
_entity.pdbx_description
1 polymer ?
#
loop_
_entity_poly.entity_id
_entity_poly.type
_entity_poly.pdbx_seq_one_letter_code
_entity_poly.pdbx_strand_id
1 'polypeptide(L)'
;MLLTWLQSMFSKTILSRAIGSVHSYQVWDKVHEYFNTQTKARACQLCTNLCSTTLDGKSMHEFLTQIKNIANELARVGNHVSLEEYVDAVLEGLPQKYAPVVSVIESKFITHPIAKVEALLLAHESRANRFCKQSFSPSINYTQGYSRGGVSNGSFRDRGGGNCRRCSGRGSGRGRGS
;
A
#
# COMPACT_ATOMS: atom_id res chain seq x y z
N MET A 1 -5.91 58.77 -3.01
CA MET A 1 -6.92 58.01 -2.23
C MET A 1 -6.80 56.50 -2.41
N LEU A 2 -6.63 55.97 -3.63
CA LEU A 2 -6.43 54.52 -3.87
C LEU A 2 -5.10 53.96 -3.32
N LEU A 3 -4.00 54.68 -3.52
CA LEU A 3 -2.67 54.25 -3.08
C LEU A 3 -2.58 54.10 -1.55
N THR A 4 -3.06 55.10 -0.81
CA THR A 4 -3.09 55.10 0.66
C THR A 4 -3.99 54.01 1.23
N TRP A 5 -5.11 53.71 0.56
CA TRP A 5 -5.99 52.60 0.93
C TRP A 5 -5.32 51.24 0.71
N LEU A 6 -4.71 51.03 -0.47
CA LEU A 6 -3.93 49.82 -0.76
C LEU A 6 -2.80 49.61 0.26
N GLN A 7 -2.03 50.66 0.56
CA GLN A 7 -0.95 50.61 1.54
C GLN A 7 -1.44 50.24 2.95
N SER A 8 -2.65 50.66 3.32
CA SER A 8 -3.25 50.30 4.61
C SER A 8 -3.73 48.84 4.68
N MET A 9 -3.97 48.18 3.55
CA MET A 9 -4.36 46.76 3.50
C MET A 9 -3.16 45.82 3.56
N PHE A 10 -1.95 46.30 3.22
CA PHE A 10 -0.78 45.46 3.11
C PHE A 10 0.06 45.42 4.39
N SER A 11 0.64 44.26 4.68
CA SER A 11 1.63 44.11 5.75
C SER A 11 2.87 44.96 5.46
N LYS A 12 3.58 45.38 6.52
CA LYS A 12 4.82 46.16 6.43
C LYS A 12 5.87 45.54 5.50
N THR A 13 5.89 44.22 5.39
CA THR A 13 6.80 43.44 4.52
C THR A 13 6.51 43.57 3.03
N ILE A 14 5.24 43.81 2.68
CA ILE A 14 4.79 44.03 1.31
C ILE A 14 4.99 45.51 0.96
N LEU A 15 4.72 46.40 1.92
CA LEU A 15 4.91 47.84 1.77
C LEU A 15 6.38 48.21 1.54
N SER A 16 7.32 47.56 2.25
CA SER A 16 8.76 47.78 2.03
C SER A 16 9.22 47.39 0.63
N ARG A 17 8.51 46.47 -0.02
CA ARG A 17 8.80 45.98 -1.37
C ARG A 17 8.21 46.88 -2.46
N ALA A 18 7.24 47.72 -2.09
CA ALA A 18 6.57 48.68 -2.97
C ALA A 18 7.15 50.11 -2.87
N ILE A 19 8.21 50.32 -2.06
CA ILE A 19 8.92 51.59 -1.91
C ILE A 19 9.41 52.07 -3.28
N GLY A 20 9.09 53.31 -3.65
CA GLY A 20 9.43 53.91 -4.94
C GLY A 20 8.33 53.83 -6.01
N SER A 21 7.19 53.20 -5.71
CA SER A 21 6.03 53.20 -6.61
C SER A 21 5.30 54.56 -6.57
N VAL A 22 5.11 55.17 -7.73
CA VAL A 22 4.42 56.46 -7.89
C VAL A 22 2.91 56.26 -8.11
N HIS A 23 2.53 55.14 -8.72
CA HIS A 23 1.16 54.83 -9.08
C HIS A 23 0.65 53.56 -8.39
N SER A 24 -0.66 53.50 -8.14
CA SER A 24 -1.31 52.35 -7.47
C SER A 24 -1.17 51.04 -8.24
N TYR A 25 -1.11 51.09 -9.58
CA TYR A 25 -0.94 49.89 -10.40
C TYR A 25 0.46 49.25 -10.20
N GLN A 26 1.51 50.05 -9.98
CA GLN A 26 2.87 49.55 -9.73
C GLN A 26 2.95 48.79 -8.41
N VAL A 27 2.28 49.31 -7.38
CA VAL A 27 2.15 48.62 -6.09
C VAL A 27 1.41 47.29 -6.29
N TRP A 28 0.30 47.31 -7.02
CA TRP A 28 -0.48 46.11 -7.30
C TRP A 28 0.31 45.06 -8.09
N ASP A 29 1.04 45.46 -9.12
CA ASP A 29 1.87 44.55 -9.92
C ASP A 29 2.96 43.89 -9.08
N LYS A 30 3.62 44.65 -8.19
CA LYS A 30 4.65 44.10 -7.29
C LYS A 30 4.08 43.11 -6.28
N VAL A 31 2.89 43.40 -5.76
CA VAL A 31 2.16 42.50 -4.87
C VAL A 31 1.77 41.23 -5.62
N HIS A 32 1.20 41.38 -6.80
CA HIS A 32 0.76 40.28 -7.65
C HIS A 32 1.94 39.39 -8.06
N GLU A 33 3.05 39.98 -8.51
CA GLU A 33 4.30 39.29 -8.84
C GLU A 33 4.84 38.50 -7.64
N TYR A 34 4.84 39.11 -6.45
CA TYR A 34 5.30 38.46 -5.21
C TYR A 34 4.45 37.24 -4.85
N PHE A 35 3.12 37.39 -4.79
CA PHE A 35 2.22 36.29 -4.49
C PHE A 35 2.26 35.22 -5.58
N ASN A 36 2.34 35.59 -6.84
CA ASN A 36 2.48 34.64 -7.95
C ASN A 36 3.77 33.81 -7.81
N THR A 37 4.90 34.46 -7.50
CA THR A 37 6.17 33.78 -7.25
C THR A 37 6.08 32.83 -6.05
N GLN A 38 5.45 33.28 -4.96
CA GLN A 38 5.25 32.47 -3.76
C GLN A 38 4.36 31.25 -4.01
N THR A 39 3.25 31.43 -4.72
CA THR A 39 2.32 30.37 -5.13
C THR A 39 3.03 29.34 -6.00
N LYS A 40 3.82 29.79 -7.00
CA LYS A 40 4.63 28.90 -7.84
C LYS A 40 5.69 28.13 -7.05
N ALA A 41 6.41 28.80 -6.15
CA ALA A 41 7.39 28.14 -5.29
C ALA A 41 6.72 27.08 -4.40
N ARG A 42 5.53 27.38 -3.86
CA ARG A 42 4.77 26.42 -3.05
C ARG A 42 4.30 25.23 -3.87
N ALA A 43 3.81 25.46 -5.09
CA ALA A 43 3.46 24.40 -6.02
C ALA A 43 4.65 23.47 -6.30
N CYS A 44 5.82 24.04 -6.63
CA CYS A 44 7.03 23.26 -6.87
C CYS A 44 7.41 22.40 -5.65
N GLN A 45 7.39 22.99 -4.45
CA GLN A 45 7.67 22.25 -3.22
C GLN A 45 6.68 21.10 -2.99
N LEU A 46 5.40 21.30 -3.28
CA LEU A 46 4.38 20.25 -3.17
C LEU A 46 4.60 19.12 -4.19
N CYS A 47 4.98 19.44 -5.43
CA CYS A 47 5.35 18.44 -6.43
C CYS A 47 6.56 17.61 -5.99
N THR A 48 7.61 18.27 -5.46
CA THR A 48 8.76 17.56 -4.90
C THR A 48 8.36 16.66 -3.74
N ASN A 49 7.51 17.15 -2.84
CA ASN A 49 7.02 16.35 -1.73
C ASN A 49 6.28 15.11 -2.24
N LEU A 50 5.39 15.28 -3.24
CA LEU A 50 4.63 14.21 -3.87
C LEU A 50 5.56 13.11 -4.41
N CYS A 51 6.58 13.45 -5.21
CA CYS A 51 7.54 12.48 -5.76
C CYS A 51 8.43 11.84 -4.67
N SER A 52 8.74 12.57 -3.58
CA SER A 52 9.56 12.05 -2.48
C SER A 52 8.79 11.18 -1.48
N THR A 53 7.46 11.08 -1.61
CA THR A 53 6.64 10.34 -0.66
C THR A 53 6.86 8.84 -0.85
N THR A 54 7.43 8.17 0.14
CA THR A 54 7.57 6.72 0.14
C THR A 54 6.69 6.07 1.22
N LEU A 55 6.33 4.80 1.00
CA LEU A 55 5.58 3.98 1.94
C LEU A 55 6.37 3.63 3.22
N ASP A 56 7.70 3.87 3.26
CA ASP A 56 8.58 3.33 4.29
C ASP A 56 8.12 3.65 5.72
N GLY A 57 7.90 2.58 6.49
CA GLY A 57 7.48 2.64 7.89
C GLY A 57 6.00 2.96 8.14
N LYS A 58 5.18 3.14 7.08
CA LYS A 58 3.75 3.48 7.19
C LYS A 58 2.85 2.36 6.66
N SER A 59 1.59 2.38 7.05
CA SER A 59 0.56 1.54 6.42
C SER A 59 0.22 2.03 5.01
N MET A 60 -0.27 1.16 4.13
CA MET A 60 -0.70 1.56 2.79
C MET A 60 -1.77 2.66 2.84
N HIS A 61 -2.71 2.55 3.79
CA HIS A 61 -3.77 3.55 3.97
C HIS A 61 -3.23 4.94 4.32
N GLU A 62 -2.27 5.03 5.25
CA GLU A 62 -1.65 6.31 5.63
C GLU A 62 -0.88 6.93 4.46
N PHE A 63 -0.17 6.10 3.70
CA PHE A 63 0.55 6.53 2.51
C PHE A 63 -0.38 7.13 1.44
N LEU A 64 -1.46 6.42 1.08
CA LEU A 64 -2.45 6.90 0.12
C LEU A 64 -3.12 8.20 0.60
N THR A 65 -3.43 8.28 1.91
CA THR A 65 -3.99 9.49 2.53
C THR A 65 -3.02 10.67 2.43
N GLN A 66 -1.72 10.43 2.65
CA GLN A 66 -0.70 11.47 2.55
C GLN A 66 -0.59 12.02 1.12
N ILE A 67 -0.56 11.15 0.10
CA ILE A 67 -0.52 11.56 -1.31
C ILE A 67 -1.77 12.36 -1.67
N LYS A 68 -2.95 11.89 -1.24
CA LYS A 68 -4.22 12.61 -1.46
C LYS A 68 -4.20 14.00 -0.84
N ASN A 69 -3.65 14.16 0.36
CA ASN A 69 -3.53 15.46 1.00
C ASN A 69 -2.61 16.40 0.22
N ILE A 70 -1.49 15.91 -0.30
CA ILE A 70 -0.57 16.70 -1.13
C ILE A 70 -1.26 17.11 -2.45
N ALA A 71 -2.00 16.20 -3.09
CA ALA A 71 -2.76 16.49 -4.31
C ALA A 71 -3.86 17.55 -4.07
N ASN A 72 -4.56 17.49 -2.93
CA ASN A 72 -5.54 18.51 -2.55
C ASN A 72 -4.89 19.87 -2.31
N GLU A 73 -3.71 19.90 -1.69
CA GLU A 73 -2.94 21.13 -1.50
C GLU A 73 -2.45 21.72 -2.84
N LEU A 74 -2.03 20.87 -3.79
CA LEU A 74 -1.69 21.30 -5.14
C LEU A 74 -2.92 21.94 -5.83
N ALA A 75 -4.09 21.30 -5.73
CA ALA A 75 -5.33 21.85 -6.27
C ALA A 75 -5.69 23.21 -5.64
N ARG A 76 -5.43 23.40 -4.34
CA ARG A 76 -5.65 24.67 -3.63
C ARG A 76 -4.75 25.80 -4.14
N VAL A 77 -3.54 25.46 -4.60
CA VAL A 77 -2.56 26.40 -5.17
C VAL A 77 -2.83 26.67 -6.67
N GLY A 78 -3.82 25.98 -7.25
CA GLY A 78 -4.22 26.12 -8.66
C GLY A 78 -3.54 25.11 -9.60
N ASN A 79 -2.80 24.15 -9.06
CA ASN A 79 -2.16 23.10 -9.83
C ASN A 79 -2.92 21.79 -9.63
N HIS A 80 -3.74 21.42 -10.60
CA HIS A 80 -4.47 20.15 -10.55
C HIS A 80 -3.54 19.01 -10.93
N VAL A 81 -3.43 18.01 -10.04
CA VAL A 81 -2.73 16.76 -10.34
C VAL A 81 -3.60 15.93 -11.26
N SER A 82 -3.06 15.52 -12.41
CA SER A 82 -3.78 14.65 -13.33
C SER A 82 -3.94 13.24 -12.74
N LEU A 83 -4.88 12.46 -13.27
CA LEU A 83 -5.07 11.09 -12.78
C LEU A 83 -3.83 10.22 -13.04
N GLU A 84 -3.16 10.43 -14.17
CA GLU A 84 -1.90 9.75 -14.54
C GLU A 84 -0.79 10.11 -13.55
N GLU A 85 -0.57 11.42 -13.32
CA GLU A 85 0.43 11.90 -12.35
C GLU A 85 0.17 11.36 -10.93
N TYR A 86 -1.10 11.26 -10.52
CA TYR A 86 -1.45 10.69 -9.23
C TYR A 86 -1.07 9.20 -9.15
N VAL A 87 -1.38 8.43 -10.19
CA VAL A 87 -1.06 7.00 -10.23
C VAL A 87 0.45 6.79 -10.26
N ASP A 88 1.18 7.55 -11.09
CA ASP A 88 2.64 7.48 -11.19
C ASP A 88 3.30 7.80 -9.84
N ALA A 89 2.85 8.85 -9.16
CA ALA A 89 3.31 9.21 -7.81
C ALA A 89 3.12 8.09 -6.79
N VAL A 90 1.98 7.41 -6.85
CA VAL A 90 1.69 6.27 -5.97
C VAL A 90 2.63 5.11 -6.30
N LEU A 91 2.81 4.77 -7.58
CA LEU A 91 3.64 3.64 -8.00
C LEU A 91 5.12 3.85 -7.71
N GLU A 92 5.65 5.07 -7.92
CA GLU A 92 7.05 5.44 -7.65
C GLU A 92 7.37 5.40 -6.15
N GLY A 93 6.41 5.73 -5.29
CA GLY A 93 6.57 5.69 -3.83
C GLY A 93 6.50 4.29 -3.21
N LEU A 94 6.26 3.23 -4.00
CA LEU A 94 6.13 1.86 -3.50
C LEU A 94 7.48 1.13 -3.44
N PRO A 95 7.76 0.40 -2.33
CA PRO A 95 8.96 -0.42 -2.21
C PRO A 95 8.86 -1.68 -3.07
N GLN A 96 10.02 -2.27 -3.38
CA GLN A 96 10.17 -3.42 -4.30
C GLN A 96 9.25 -4.63 -3.99
N LYS A 97 8.83 -4.81 -2.74
CA LYS A 97 7.83 -5.84 -2.34
C LYS A 97 6.48 -5.72 -3.07
N TYR A 98 6.16 -4.56 -3.65
CA TYR A 98 4.94 -4.34 -4.43
C TYR A 98 5.16 -4.46 -5.95
N ALA A 99 6.38 -4.76 -6.42
CA ALA A 99 6.70 -4.88 -7.85
C ALA A 99 5.73 -5.77 -8.67
N PRO A 100 5.22 -6.92 -8.14
CA PRO A 100 4.22 -7.72 -8.87
C PRO A 100 2.90 -6.97 -9.12
N VAL A 101 2.47 -6.12 -8.18
CA VAL A 101 1.24 -5.33 -8.32
C VAL A 101 1.46 -4.15 -9.27
N VAL A 102 2.61 -3.49 -9.15
CA VAL A 102 3.03 -2.40 -10.05
C VAL A 102 3.00 -2.89 -11.51
N SER A 103 3.63 -4.03 -11.81
CA SER A 103 3.64 -4.61 -13.16
C SER A 103 2.25 -4.96 -13.70
N VAL A 104 1.32 -5.42 -12.84
CA VAL A 104 -0.08 -5.68 -13.23
C VAL A 104 -0.85 -4.39 -13.55
N ILE A 105 -0.50 -3.28 -12.88
CA ILE A 105 -1.09 -1.98 -13.15
C ILE A 105 -0.51 -1.40 -14.45
N GLU A 106 0.81 -1.41 -14.61
CA GLU A 106 1.51 -0.90 -15.80
C GLU A 106 1.17 -1.68 -17.09
N SER A 107 1.01 -3.01 -17.00
CA SER A 107 0.65 -3.85 -18.16
C SER A 107 -0.76 -3.56 -18.70
N LYS A 108 -1.60 -2.91 -17.90
CA LYS A 108 -2.91 -2.44 -18.33
C LYS A 108 -2.74 -1.00 -18.79
N PHE A 109 -2.48 -0.81 -20.08
CA PHE A 109 -2.36 0.49 -20.78
C PHE A 109 -3.65 1.35 -20.78
N ILE A 110 -4.45 1.27 -19.73
CA ILE A 110 -5.70 1.98 -19.51
C ILE A 110 -5.55 2.70 -18.18
N THR A 111 -5.73 4.02 -18.17
CA THR A 111 -5.70 4.81 -16.95
C THR A 111 -6.79 4.31 -15.99
N HIS A 112 -6.38 3.67 -14.89
CA HIS A 112 -7.30 3.08 -13.92
C HIS A 112 -7.87 4.15 -13.00
N PRO A 113 -9.17 4.13 -12.67
CA PRO A 113 -9.70 5.08 -11.70
C PRO A 113 -8.96 4.93 -10.37
N ILE A 114 -8.66 6.05 -9.71
CA ILE A 114 -7.87 6.11 -8.46
C ILE A 114 -8.35 5.05 -7.44
N ALA A 115 -9.66 4.97 -7.23
CA ALA A 115 -10.27 4.01 -6.31
C ALA A 115 -9.92 2.54 -6.60
N LYS A 116 -9.71 2.18 -7.88
CA LYS A 116 -9.33 0.82 -8.28
C LYS A 116 -7.86 0.54 -7.96
N VAL A 117 -6.97 1.51 -8.18
CA VAL A 117 -5.55 1.41 -7.84
C VAL A 117 -5.38 1.26 -6.33
N GLU A 118 -6.04 2.14 -5.56
CA GLU A 118 -6.06 2.07 -4.09
C GLU A 118 -6.58 0.72 -3.59
N ALA A 119 -7.69 0.22 -4.16
CA ALA A 119 -8.25 -1.07 -3.79
C ALA A 119 -7.30 -2.25 -4.07
N LEU A 120 -6.59 -2.25 -5.21
CA LEU A 120 -5.61 -3.29 -5.55
C LEU A 120 -4.43 -3.28 -4.57
N LEU A 121 -3.94 -2.11 -4.19
CA LEU A 121 -2.84 -1.95 -3.25
C LEU A 121 -3.23 -2.41 -1.84
N LEU A 122 -4.41 -2.03 -1.35
CA LEU A 122 -4.96 -2.47 -0.07
C LEU A 122 -5.22 -3.98 -0.04
N ALA A 123 -5.75 -4.54 -1.13
CA ALA A 123 -5.93 -5.98 -1.26
C ALA A 123 -4.60 -6.73 -1.19
N HIS A 124 -3.54 -6.22 -1.83
CA HIS A 124 -2.21 -6.81 -1.75
C HIS A 124 -1.63 -6.77 -0.33
N GLU A 125 -1.73 -5.64 0.37
CA GLU A 125 -1.30 -5.52 1.77
C GLU A 125 -2.03 -6.53 2.67
N SER A 126 -3.36 -6.65 2.52
CA SER A 126 -4.16 -7.61 3.29
C SER A 126 -3.72 -9.07 3.07
N ARG A 127 -3.36 -9.41 1.82
CA ARG A 127 -2.90 -10.74 1.43
C ARG A 127 -1.49 -11.01 1.94
N ALA A 128 -0.58 -10.05 1.82
CA ALA A 128 0.78 -10.14 2.35
C ALA A 128 0.79 -10.34 3.88
N ASN A 129 -0.07 -9.61 4.61
CA ASN A 129 -0.19 -9.75 6.06
C ASN A 129 -0.73 -11.12 6.50
N ARG A 130 -1.59 -11.77 5.69
CA ARG A 130 -2.08 -13.14 5.94
C ARG A 130 -0.98 -14.18 5.79
N PHE A 131 -0.11 -14.05 4.78
CA PHE A 131 0.99 -14.98 4.57
C PHE A 131 2.06 -14.88 5.66
N CYS A 132 2.39 -13.67 6.14
CA CYS A 132 3.31 -13.50 7.27
C CYS A 132 2.80 -14.14 8.57
N LYS A 133 1.48 -14.14 8.81
CA LYS A 133 0.88 -14.80 9.98
C LYS A 133 0.83 -16.33 9.86
N GLN A 134 0.79 -16.87 8.64
CA GLN A 134 0.80 -18.32 8.40
C GLN A 134 2.21 -18.93 8.40
N SER A 135 3.28 -18.15 8.20
CA SER A 135 4.66 -18.66 8.28
C SER A 135 5.10 -19.11 9.70
N PHE A 136 4.31 -18.83 10.74
CA PHE A 136 4.58 -19.28 12.13
C PHE A 136 3.68 -20.45 12.56
N SER A 137 3.55 -21.50 11.75
CA SER A 137 3.24 -22.86 12.21
C SER A 137 3.34 -23.89 11.07
N PRO A 138 4.47 -24.59 10.91
CA PRO A 138 4.48 -25.88 10.26
C PRO A 138 4.33 -26.95 11.34
N SER A 139 3.10 -27.23 11.81
CA SER A 139 2.83 -28.47 12.52
C SER A 139 2.73 -29.60 11.50
N ILE A 140 3.89 -30.09 11.09
CA ILE A 140 4.02 -31.27 10.23
C ILE A 140 3.79 -32.51 11.11
N ASN A 141 2.59 -33.07 11.11
CA ASN A 141 2.35 -34.43 11.60
C ASN A 141 2.65 -35.42 10.48
N TYR A 142 3.84 -36.02 10.49
CA TYR A 142 4.15 -37.19 9.68
C TYR A 142 3.54 -38.44 10.33
N THR A 143 2.46 -38.97 9.78
CA THR A 143 2.04 -40.36 10.01
C THR A 143 2.61 -41.22 8.88
N GLN A 144 3.82 -41.75 9.07
CA GLN A 144 4.44 -42.66 8.11
C GLN A 144 4.15 -44.11 8.51
N GLY A 145 3.05 -44.66 7.98
CA GLY A 145 2.79 -46.08 7.96
C GLY A 145 3.04 -46.63 6.56
N TYR A 146 4.10 -47.41 6.36
CA TYR A 146 4.17 -48.48 5.35
C TYR A 146 5.25 -49.50 5.75
N SER A 147 4.82 -50.75 5.88
CA SER A 147 5.67 -51.92 6.12
C SER A 147 6.45 -52.32 4.86
N ARG A 148 7.73 -52.69 5.02
CA ARG A 148 8.40 -53.77 4.24
C ARG A 148 9.67 -54.21 4.98
N GLY A 149 9.83 -55.52 5.10
CA GLY A 149 10.64 -56.18 6.13
C GLY A 149 12.10 -56.45 5.81
N GLY A 150 12.78 -57.10 6.76
CA GLY A 150 14.14 -57.61 6.58
C GLY A 150 14.96 -57.86 7.86
N VAL A 151 14.66 -58.94 8.58
CA VAL A 151 15.63 -59.90 9.19
C VAL A 151 16.54 -59.48 10.37
N SER A 152 16.20 -60.06 11.54
CA SER A 152 17.05 -60.67 12.60
C SER A 152 18.07 -59.85 13.40
N ASN A 153 17.90 -59.76 14.73
CA ASN A 153 18.37 -60.76 15.71
C ASN A 153 18.17 -60.20 17.14
N GLY A 154 17.69 -61.00 18.09
CA GLY A 154 17.57 -60.56 19.48
C GLY A 154 16.55 -61.35 20.30
N SER A 155 16.98 -62.48 20.83
CA SER A 155 16.30 -63.27 21.84
C SER A 155 16.11 -62.50 23.15
N PHE A 156 14.94 -62.61 23.79
CA PHE A 156 14.76 -63.12 25.16
C PHE A 156 13.35 -62.84 25.73
N ARG A 157 12.84 -63.87 26.42
CA ARG A 157 11.90 -63.89 27.56
C ARG A 157 10.40 -63.88 27.27
N ASP A 158 9.91 -65.13 27.25
CA ASP A 158 8.69 -65.58 27.91
C ASP A 158 8.25 -64.74 29.11
N ARG A 159 6.97 -64.35 29.11
CA ARG A 159 6.10 -64.38 30.29
C ARG A 159 4.63 -64.24 29.88
N GLY A 160 3.98 -65.39 29.81
CA GLY A 160 2.71 -65.71 30.47
C GLY A 160 1.50 -64.77 30.33
N GLY A 161 0.40 -65.37 29.88
CA GLY A 161 -0.91 -65.15 30.49
C GLY A 161 -1.93 -64.45 29.60
N GLY A 162 -3.09 -65.09 29.40
CA GLY A 162 -4.29 -64.37 28.96
C GLY A 162 -5.16 -65.11 27.98
N ASN A 163 -5.79 -66.19 28.45
CA ASN A 163 -6.94 -66.85 27.84
C ASN A 163 -8.07 -65.86 27.51
N CYS A 164 -8.41 -65.68 26.22
CA CYS A 164 -9.73 -65.24 25.75
C CYS A 164 -10.16 -66.10 24.56
N ARG A 165 -11.20 -66.88 24.79
CA ARG A 165 -11.83 -67.87 23.92
C ARG A 165 -12.66 -67.19 22.83
N ARG A 166 -12.78 -67.87 21.67
CA ARG A 166 -13.95 -67.97 20.75
C ARG A 166 -14.55 -66.62 20.27
N CYS A 167 -14.69 -66.37 18.97
CA CYS A 167 -15.75 -66.97 18.16
C CYS A 167 -15.40 -67.01 16.67
N SER A 168 -15.77 -68.12 16.05
CA SER A 168 -15.89 -68.36 14.61
C SER A 168 -17.18 -67.75 14.04
N GLY A 169 -17.14 -67.37 12.76
CA GLY A 169 -18.32 -67.12 11.91
C GLY A 169 -17.93 -66.19 10.75
N ARG A 170 -17.52 -66.64 9.56
CA ARG A 170 -18.29 -67.26 8.45
C ARG A 170 -19.56 -66.50 8.04
N GLY A 171 -19.52 -65.94 6.83
CA GLY A 171 -20.65 -65.39 6.04
C GLY A 171 -20.15 -64.26 5.15
N SER A 172 -19.61 -64.47 3.95
CA SER A 172 -20.28 -64.82 2.68
C SER A 172 -21.64 -64.15 2.48
N GLY A 173 -21.67 -63.12 1.64
CA GLY A 173 -22.88 -62.43 1.20
C GLY A 173 -22.62 -61.62 -0.06
N ARG A 174 -22.64 -62.29 -1.22
CA ARG A 174 -22.73 -61.67 -2.55
C ARG A 174 -24.18 -61.22 -2.76
N GLY A 175 -24.39 -59.99 -3.22
CA GLY A 175 -25.68 -59.49 -3.68
C GLY A 175 -25.50 -58.63 -4.94
N ARG A 176 -25.89 -59.20 -6.09
CA ARG A 176 -26.10 -58.54 -7.39
C ARG A 176 -27.61 -58.44 -7.63
N GLY A 177 -28.05 -57.38 -8.31
CA GLY A 177 -29.41 -57.18 -8.84
C GLY A 177 -29.89 -55.77 -8.50
N SER A 178 -30.36 -54.92 -9.42
CA SER A 178 -30.77 -55.09 -10.82
C SER A 178 -30.34 -53.88 -11.65
#